data_AF-A0A4D4IYJ1-F1
#
_entry.id   AF-A0A4D4IYJ1-F1
#
_cell.length_a   1.000
_cell.length_b   1.000
_cell.length_c   1.000
_cell.angle_alpha   90.00
_cell.angle_beta   90.00
_cell.angle_gamma   90.00
#
_symmetry.space_group_name_H-M   'P 1'
#
loop_
_entity.id
_entity.type
_entity.pdbx_description
1 polymer ?
#
loop_
_entity_poly.entity_id
_entity_poly.type
_entity_poly.pdbx_seq_one_letter_code
_entity_poly.pdbx_strand_id
1 'polypeptide(L)'
;MSEIKVDFGAISAAAGDIDSSAQQVDAKLDELHSKLQHLEGIWVGSANDGFQQTKQQWLNAAKDLQQTLAQIGAAVGVAHENYLQTEATNAKRWNA
;
A
#
# COMPACT_ATOMS: atom_id res chain seq x y z
N MET A 1 -5.75 -18.61 28.02
CA MET A 1 -6.45 -18.49 26.71
C MET A 1 -6.62 -17.01 26.32
N SER A 2 -5.58 -16.18 26.33
CA SER A 2 -5.69 -14.72 26.11
C SER A 2 -4.87 -14.21 24.92
N GLU A 3 -4.09 -15.08 24.28
CA GLU A 3 -3.14 -14.74 23.21
C GLU A 3 -3.87 -14.39 21.90
N ILE A 4 -4.90 -15.16 21.55
CA ILE A 4 -5.69 -15.01 20.32
C ILE A 4 -6.33 -13.61 20.17
N LYS A 5 -6.76 -12.99 21.27
CA LYS A 5 -7.46 -11.69 21.24
C LYS A 5 -6.50 -10.51 21.05
N VAL A 6 -5.25 -10.64 21.51
CA VAL A 6 -4.20 -9.63 21.35
C VAL A 6 -3.72 -9.59 19.90
N ASP A 7 -3.57 -10.76 19.26
CA ASP A 7 -3.20 -10.86 17.84
C ASP A 7 -4.23 -10.21 16.90
N PHE A 8 -5.55 -10.34 17.17
CA PHE A 8 -6.58 -9.74 16.33
C PHE A 8 -6.50 -8.22 16.26
N GLY A 9 -6.36 -7.57 17.42
CA GLY A 9 -6.25 -6.11 17.50
C GLY A 9 -4.98 -5.62 16.80
N ALA A 10 -3.88 -6.34 16.94
CA ALA A 10 -2.60 -5.99 16.33
C ALA A 10 -2.61 -6.13 14.80
N ILE A 11 -3.19 -7.20 14.25
CA ILE A 11 -3.28 -7.41 12.79
C ILE A 11 -4.23 -6.38 12.16
N SER A 12 -5.38 -6.11 12.79
CA SER A 12 -6.32 -5.11 12.30
C SER A 12 -5.72 -3.70 12.32
N ALA A 13 -5.00 -3.36 13.40
CA ALA A 13 -4.27 -2.09 13.49
C ALA A 13 -3.18 -1.98 12.41
N ALA A 14 -2.36 -3.03 12.24
CA ALA A 14 -1.34 -3.06 11.20
C ALA A 14 -1.92 -2.93 9.78
N ALA A 15 -3.10 -3.52 9.53
CA ALA A 15 -3.83 -3.35 8.27
C ALA A 15 -4.20 -1.88 8.01
N GLY A 16 -4.76 -1.22 9.02
CA GLY A 16 -5.12 0.19 8.95
C GLY A 16 -3.91 1.12 8.79
N ASP A 17 -2.79 0.78 9.44
CA ASP A 17 -1.53 1.52 9.32
C ASP A 17 -0.93 1.40 7.91
N ILE A 18 -1.01 0.21 7.30
CA ILE A 18 -0.58 -0.04 5.93
C ILE A 18 -1.44 0.75 4.93
N ASP A 19 -2.76 0.71 5.08
CA ASP A 19 -3.68 1.44 4.20
C ASP A 19 -3.45 2.96 4.30
N SER A 20 -3.30 3.47 5.52
CA SER A 20 -2.98 4.89 5.77
C SER A 20 -1.64 5.29 5.17
N SER A 21 -0.62 4.43 5.29
CA SER A 21 0.70 4.66 4.69
C SER A 21 0.64 4.63 3.17
N ALA A 22 -0.17 3.74 2.59
CA ALA A 22 -0.40 3.66 1.16
C ALA A 22 -1.03 4.94 0.61
N GLN A 23 -2.06 5.46 1.28
CA GLN A 23 -2.71 6.72 0.91
C GLN A 23 -1.74 7.92 1.01
N GLN A 24 -0.90 7.96 2.04
CA GLN A 24 0.12 9.02 2.18
C GLN A 24 1.17 8.97 1.07
N VAL A 25 1.57 7.76 0.67
CA VAL A 25 2.48 7.56 -0.46
C VAL A 25 1.84 8.06 -1.75
N ASP A 26 0.58 7.69 -2.01
CA ASP A 26 -0.14 8.10 -3.21
C ASP A 26 -0.25 9.63 -3.30
N ALA A 27 -0.62 10.28 -2.20
CA ALA A 27 -0.67 11.74 -2.12
C ALA A 27 0.69 12.42 -2.41
N LYS A 28 1.80 11.84 -1.92
CA LYS A 28 3.16 12.34 -2.21
C LYS A 28 3.53 12.13 -3.67
N LEU A 29 3.09 11.03 -4.27
CA LEU A 29 3.33 10.76 -5.69
C LEU A 29 2.58 11.78 -6.56
N ASP A 30 1.31 12.05 -6.26
CA ASP A 30 0.51 13.07 -6.95
C ASP A 30 1.11 14.48 -6.81
N GLU A 31 1.58 14.84 -5.60
CA GLU A 31 2.26 16.12 -5.37
C GLU A 31 3.50 16.26 -6.26
N LEU A 32 4.32 15.21 -6.34
CA LEU A 32 5.52 15.24 -7.17
C LEU A 32 5.18 15.27 -8.67
N HIS A 33 4.17 14.52 -9.10
CA HIS A 33 3.68 14.54 -10.48
C HIS A 33 3.24 15.94 -10.90
N SER A 34 2.48 16.62 -10.04
CA SER A 34 2.03 18.00 -10.27
C SER A 34 3.21 18.97 -10.41
N LYS A 35 4.23 18.83 -9.53
CA LYS A 35 5.47 19.61 -9.64
C LYS A 35 6.23 19.32 -10.94
N LEU A 36 6.33 18.05 -11.35
CA LEU A 36 6.98 17.65 -12.60
C LEU A 36 6.25 18.23 -13.82
N GLN A 37 4.91 18.21 -13.84
CA GLN A 37 4.12 18.82 -14.91
C GLN A 37 4.34 20.34 -15.01
N HIS A 38 4.46 21.03 -13.87
CA HIS A 38 4.78 22.45 -13.88
C HIS A 38 6.16 22.74 -14.49
N LEU A 39 7.15 21.89 -14.18
CA LEU A 39 8.52 22.02 -14.70
C LEU A 39 8.60 21.65 -16.20
N GLU A 40 7.74 20.77 -16.70
CA GLU A 40 7.68 20.37 -18.11
C GLU A 40 7.39 21.58 -19.04
N GLY A 41 6.63 22.57 -18.57
CA GLY A 41 6.40 23.82 -19.30
C GLY A 41 7.60 24.77 -19.34
N ILE A 42 8.60 24.57 -18.46
CA ILE A 42 9.78 25.43 -18.31
C ILE A 42 10.99 24.82 -19.03
N TRP A 43 11.12 23.49 -19.04
CA TRP A 43 12.24 22.76 -19.65
C TRP A 43 12.01 22.36 -21.11
N VAL A 44 11.33 23.21 -21.87
CA VAL A 44 11.12 23.02 -23.32
C VAL A 44 12.40 23.44 -24.06
N GLY A 45 13.26 22.49 -24.40
CA GLY A 45 14.54 22.75 -25.09
C GLY A 45 15.52 21.57 -25.09
N SER A 46 16.75 21.79 -25.57
CA SER A 46 17.80 20.79 -25.86
C SER A 46 18.29 19.89 -24.71
N ALA A 47 17.66 19.95 -23.53
CA ALA A 47 17.88 19.07 -22.38
C ALA A 47 16.69 18.14 -22.07
N ASN A 48 15.73 18.02 -22.99
CA ASN A 48 14.48 17.25 -22.83
C ASN A 48 14.72 15.75 -22.53
N ASP A 49 15.72 15.12 -23.13
CA ASP A 49 15.90 13.66 -23.01
C ASP A 49 16.17 13.21 -21.58
N GLY A 50 17.01 13.94 -20.83
CA GLY A 50 17.30 13.64 -19.43
C GLY A 50 16.07 13.81 -18.54
N PHE A 51 15.27 14.85 -18.78
CA PHE A 51 14.02 15.06 -18.06
C PHE A 51 13.00 13.95 -18.34
N GLN A 52 12.80 13.58 -19.61
CA GLN A 52 11.88 12.50 -19.98
C GLN A 52 12.32 11.16 -19.37
N GLN A 53 13.63 10.89 -19.32
CA GLN A 53 14.16 9.69 -18.67
C GLN A 53 13.87 9.67 -17.17
N THR A 54 14.15 10.77 -16.46
CA THR A 54 13.84 10.89 -15.02
C THR A 54 12.34 10.79 -14.75
N LYS A 55 11.50 11.43 -15.58
CA LYS A 55 10.05 11.34 -15.52
C LYS A 55 9.58 9.88 -15.65
N GLN A 56 10.12 9.13 -16.60
CA GLN A 56 9.76 7.73 -16.77
C GLN A 56 10.24 6.82 -15.64
N GLN A 57 11.47 7.02 -15.15
CA GLN A 57 11.95 6.29 -13.97
C GLN A 57 11.05 6.52 -12.76
N TRP A 58 10.60 7.77 -12.57
CA TRP A 58 9.71 8.12 -11.49
C TRP A 58 8.33 7.46 -11.64
N LEU A 59 7.70 7.53 -12.82
CA LEU A 59 6.41 6.89 -13.09
C LEU A 59 6.46 5.37 -12.84
N ASN A 60 7.56 4.72 -13.24
CA ASN A 60 7.76 3.30 -12.99
C ASN A 60 7.88 3.00 -11.48
N ALA A 61 8.69 3.77 -10.75
CA ALA A 61 8.84 3.58 -9.30
C ALA A 61 7.51 3.82 -8.54
N ALA A 62 6.73 4.82 -8.97
CA ALA A 62 5.40 5.09 -8.43
C ALA A 62 4.46 3.89 -8.60
N LYS A 63 4.43 3.33 -9.82
CA LYS A 63 3.62 2.16 -10.15
C LYS A 63 4.03 0.92 -9.36
N ASP A 64 5.33 0.64 -9.25
CA ASP A 64 5.84 -0.52 -8.49
C ASP A 64 5.48 -0.42 -7.02
N LEU A 65 5.52 0.79 -6.46
CA LEU A 65 5.14 1.05 -5.08
C LEU A 65 3.64 0.84 -4.86
N GLN A 66 2.78 1.36 -5.74
CA GLN A 66 1.33 1.11 -5.70
C GLN A 66 1.01 -0.39 -5.79
N GLN A 67 1.69 -1.13 -6.67
CA GLN A 67 1.51 -2.58 -6.80
C GLN A 67 1.91 -3.32 -5.53
N THR A 68 3.04 -2.94 -4.93
CA THR A 68 3.52 -3.54 -3.68
C THR A 68 2.53 -3.30 -2.54
N LEU A 69 2.01 -2.07 -2.40
CA LEU A 69 1.02 -1.75 -1.39
C LEU A 69 -0.29 -2.52 -1.58
N ALA A 70 -0.76 -2.66 -2.82
CA ALA A 70 -1.93 -3.47 -3.13
C ALA A 70 -1.74 -4.95 -2.77
N GLN A 71 -0.55 -5.51 -3.03
CA GLN A 71 -0.22 -6.89 -2.65
C GLN A 71 -0.19 -7.07 -1.13
N ILE A 72 0.37 -6.11 -0.39
CA ILE A 72 0.37 -6.14 1.08
C ILE A 72 -1.07 -6.08 1.60
N GLY A 73 -1.90 -5.15 1.09
CA GLY A 73 -3.31 -5.05 1.48
C GLY A 73 -4.08 -6.35 1.24
N ALA A 74 -3.87 -7.00 0.08
CA ALA A 74 -4.48 -8.30 -0.22
C ALA A 74 -4.00 -9.40 0.73
N ALA A 75 -2.70 -9.48 1.02
CA ALA A 75 -2.15 -10.47 1.96
C ALA A 75 -2.72 -10.30 3.37
N VAL A 76 -2.90 -9.06 3.82
CA VAL A 76 -3.51 -8.75 5.13
C VAL A 76 -5.00 -9.11 5.15
N GLY A 77 -5.74 -8.83 4.07
CA GLY A 77 -7.14 -9.24 3.94
C GLY A 77 -7.31 -10.77 3.99
N VAL A 78 -6.46 -11.50 3.27
CA VAL A 78 -6.45 -12.98 3.28
C VAL A 78 -6.08 -13.52 4.67
N ALA A 79 -5.11 -12.90 5.36
CA ALA A 79 -4.77 -13.27 6.73
C ALA A 79 -5.99 -13.08 7.66
N HIS A 80 -6.72 -11.98 7.52
CA HIS A 80 -7.93 -11.71 8.30
C HIS A 80 -9.02 -12.78 8.09
N GLU A 81 -9.35 -13.12 6.84
CA GLU A 81 -10.36 -14.15 6.52
C GLU A 81 -9.97 -15.55 7.02
N ASN A 82 -8.73 -15.99 6.74
CA ASN A 82 -8.26 -17.31 7.15
C ASN A 82 -8.29 -17.49 8.67
N TYR A 83 -8.00 -16.42 9.42
CA TYR A 83 -8.00 -16.46 10.87
C TYR A 83 -9.41 -16.40 11.47
N LEU A 84 -10.35 -15.62 10.91
CA LEU A 84 -11.78 -15.67 11.30
C LEU A 84 -12.37 -17.06 11.10
N GLN A 85 -12.03 -17.72 10.00
CA GLN A 85 -12.53 -19.06 9.69
C GLN A 85 -11.95 -20.11 10.66
N THR A 86 -10.67 -19.97 11.01
CA THR A 86 -10.02 -20.81 12.04
C THR A 86 -10.66 -20.61 13.41
N GLU A 87 -10.90 -19.36 13.82
CA GLU A 87 -11.55 -19.07 15.10
C GLU A 87 -12.97 -19.64 15.15
N ALA A 88 -13.79 -19.41 14.12
CA ALA A 88 -15.15 -19.95 14.06
C ALA A 88 -15.16 -21.49 14.14
N THR A 89 -14.14 -22.14 13.55
CA THR A 89 -13.97 -23.59 13.62
C THR A 89 -13.58 -24.04 15.04
N ASN A 90 -12.64 -23.35 15.67
CA ASN A 90 -12.20 -23.67 17.04
C ASN A 90 -13.31 -23.40 18.07
N ALA A 91 -14.04 -22.30 17.94
CA ALA A 91 -15.19 -21.97 18.79
C ALA A 91 -16.29 -23.03 18.67
N LYS A 92 -16.56 -23.54 17.45
CA LYS A 92 -17.49 -24.66 17.25
C LYS A 92 -16.99 -25.95 17.93
N ARG A 93 -15.69 -26.22 17.92
CA ARG A 93 -15.10 -27.40 18.56
C ARG A 93 -15.10 -27.35 20.09
N TRP A 94 -15.08 -26.16 20.69
CA TRP A 94 -15.14 -26.00 22.14
C TRP A 94 -16.56 -25.90 22.71
N ASN A 95 -17.55 -25.61 21.87
CA ASN A 95 -18.97 -25.65 22.23
C ASN A 95 -19.64 -26.99 21.83
N ALA A 96 -18.85 -28.00 21.46
CA ALA A 96 -19.25 -29.38 21.18
C ALA A 96 -18.58 -30.31 22.21
#